data_AF-A0A1B7LJK7-F1
#
_entry.id   AF-A0A1B7LJK7-F1
#
_cell.length_a   1.000
_cell.length_b   1.000
_cell.length_c   1.000
_cell.angle_alpha   90.00
_cell.angle_beta   90.00
_cell.angle_gamma   90.00
#
_symmetry.space_group_name_H-M   'P 1'
#
loop_
_entity.id
_entity.type
_entity.pdbx_description
1 polymer ?
#
loop_
_entity_poly.entity_id
_entity_poly.type
_entity_poly.pdbx_seq_one_letter_code
_entity_poly.pdbx_strand_id
1 'polypeptide(L)' 'MVVNITGGTTAMQHTVQQVAALAADLGRAVRRADLVDRRLPQEQRDDPYVLGELIWLDRERRE' A
#
# COMPACT_ATOMS: atom_id res chain seq x y z
N MET A 1 -9.14 -8.47 -0.82
CA MET A 1 -8.55 -7.59 0.22
C MET A 1 -7.55 -6.68 -0.45
N VAL A 2 -7.60 -5.38 -0.16
CA VAL A 2 -6.60 -4.41 -0.62
C VAL A 2 -5.70 -4.08 0.55
N VAL A 3 -4.38 -4.07 0.32
CA VAL A 3 -3.37 -3.85 1.34
C VAL A 3 -2.46 -2.71 0.90
N ASN A 4 -2.50 -1.61 1.65
CA ASN A 4 -1.52 -0.54 1.48
C ASN A 4 -0.21 -0.96 2.19
N ILE A 5 0.93 -0.92 1.48
CA ILE A 5 2.24 -1.20 2.06
C ILE A 5 3.09 0.06 2.32
N THR A 6 2.51 1.23 2.10
CA THR A 6 3.16 2.54 2.33
C THR A 6 2.51 3.30 3.48
N GLY A 7 3.31 4.14 4.12
CA GLY A 7 2.90 4.85 5.34
C GLY A 7 3.03 3.97 6.60
N GLY A 8 3.00 4.64 7.75
CA GLY A 8 3.28 4.00 9.03
C GLY A 8 4.77 3.72 9.28
N THR A 9 5.07 2.95 10.31
CA THR A 9 6.45 2.57 10.66
C THR A 9 6.87 1.31 9.92
N THR A 10 8.18 1.05 9.83
CA THR A 10 8.72 -0.20 9.28
C THR A 10 8.11 -1.44 9.94
N ALA A 11 7.87 -1.39 11.25
CA ALA A 11 7.24 -2.49 11.99
C ALA A 11 5.77 -2.71 11.55
N MET A 12 5.00 -1.64 11.37
CA MET A 12 3.63 -1.74 10.84
C MET A 12 3.62 -2.32 9.43
N GLN A 13 4.49 -1.82 8.55
CA GLN A 13 4.61 -2.32 7.19
C GLN A 13 4.97 -3.82 7.16
N HIS A 14 5.89 -4.25 8.03
CA HIS A 14 6.24 -5.68 8.16
C HIS A 14 5.01 -6.51 8.56
N THR A 15 4.32 -6.12 9.62
CA THR A 15 3.12 -6.85 10.11
C THR A 15 2.03 -6.94 9.04
N VAL A 16 1.74 -5.84 8.36
CA VAL A 16 0.72 -5.79 7.31
C VAL A 16 1.07 -6.74 6.14
N GLN A 17 2.35 -6.81 5.76
CA GLN A 17 2.80 -7.76 4.74
C GLN A 17 2.67 -9.22 5.18
N GLN A 18 2.95 -9.55 6.44
CA GLN A 18 2.75 -10.90 6.98
C GLN A 18 1.27 -11.30 6.97
N VAL A 19 0.37 -10.38 7.34
CA VAL A 19 -1.08 -10.61 7.28
C VAL A 19 -1.54 -10.82 5.84
N ALA A 20 -1.01 -10.03 4.90
CA ALA A 20 -1.33 -10.17 3.47
C ALA A 20 -0.90 -11.53 2.92
N ALA A 21 0.30 -12.00 3.28
CA ALA A 21 0.81 -13.31 2.90
C ALA A 21 -0.08 -14.44 3.46
N LEU A 22 -0.38 -14.39 4.76
CA LEU A 22 -1.26 -15.38 5.40
C LEU A 22 -2.65 -15.43 4.75
N ALA A 23 -3.24 -14.26 4.42
CA ALA A 23 -4.53 -14.21 3.75
C ALA A 23 -4.47 -14.84 2.34
N ALA A 24 -3.39 -14.61 1.59
CA ALA A 24 -3.17 -15.22 0.29
C ALA A 24 -3.01 -16.74 0.39
N ASP A 25 -2.26 -17.24 1.38
CA ASP A 25 -2.08 -18.68 1.64
C ASP A 25 -3.41 -19.39 1.98
N LEU A 26 -4.33 -18.65 2.62
CA LEU A 26 -5.70 -19.11 2.88
C LEU A 26 -6.64 -18.99 1.65
N GLY A 27 -6.08 -18.73 0.45
CA GLY A 27 -6.82 -18.66 -0.80
C GLY A 27 -7.63 -17.37 -0.99
N ARG A 28 -7.36 -16.31 -0.22
CA ARG A 28 -8.03 -15.01 -0.42
C ARG A 28 -7.35 -14.22 -1.54
N ALA A 29 -8.16 -13.56 -2.36
CA ALA A 29 -7.65 -12.58 -3.31
C ALA A 29 -7.09 -11.37 -2.55
N VAL A 30 -5.78 -11.17 -2.64
CA VAL A 30 -5.05 -10.05 -2.03
C VAL A 30 -4.46 -9.19 -3.15
N ARG A 31 -4.63 -7.87 -3.05
CA ARG A 31 -3.96 -6.88 -3.91
C ARG A 31 -3.19 -5.89 -3.04
N ARG A 32 -1.90 -5.73 -3.31
CA ARG A 32 -1.00 -4.78 -2.65
C ARG A 32 -0.92 -3.51 -3.47
N ALA A 33 -0.91 -2.39 -2.78
CA ALA A 33 -0.78 -1.08 -3.38
C ALA A 33 0.17 -0.18 -2.58
N ASP A 34 0.83 0.72 -3.28
CA ASP A 34 1.48 1.89 -2.73
C ASP A 34 0.55 3.10 -2.88
N LEU A 35 0.47 3.92 -1.84
CA LEU A 35 -0.16 5.23 -1.86
C LEU A 35 0.95 6.28 -1.84
N VAL A 36 1.13 6.96 -2.96
CA VAL A 36 2.25 7.87 -3.17
C VAL A 36 1.75 9.30 -3.24
N ASP A 37 2.36 10.15 -2.42
CA ASP A 37 2.33 11.60 -2.62
C ASP A 37 3.71 12.01 -3.18
N ARG A 38 3.70 12.57 -4.40
CA ARG A 38 4.93 12.96 -5.11
C ARG A 38 5.46 14.33 -4.68
N ARG A 39 4.70 15.07 -3.87
CA ARG A 39 5.08 16.39 -3.39
C ARG A 39 6.19 16.27 -2.35
N LEU A 40 6.95 17.35 -2.18
CA LEU A 40 7.98 17.44 -1.15
C LEU A 40 7.36 17.34 0.25
N PRO A 41 8.12 16.85 1.25
CA PRO A 41 7.60 16.70 2.61
C PRO A 41 7.04 17.99 3.23
N GLN A 42 7.56 19.16 2.85
CA GLN A 42 7.04 20.44 3.33
C GLN A 42 5.69 20.78 2.69
N GLU A 43 5.55 20.57 1.37
CA GLU A 43 4.30 20.79 0.65
C GLU A 43 3.16 19.90 1.18
N GLN A 44 3.49 18.66 1.59
CA GLN A 44 2.54 17.76 2.24
C GLN A 44 2.11 18.24 3.62
N ARG A 45 2.96 18.97 4.36
CA ARG A 45 2.61 19.53 5.67
C ARG A 45 1.76 20.79 5.53
N ASP A 46 2.11 21.63 4.55
CA ASP A 46 1.43 22.89 4.30
C ASP A 46 0.03 22.68 3.69
N ASP A 47 -0.16 21.59 2.92
CA ASP A 47 -1.46 21.18 2.36
C ASP A 47 -1.66 19.65 2.45
N PRO A 48 -2.13 19.13 3.60
CA PRO A 48 -2.11 17.70 3.91
C PRO A 48 -3.22 16.86 3.29
N TYR A 49 -4.30 17.46 2.79
CA TYR A 49 -5.49 16.74 2.37
C TYR A 49 -5.73 16.84 0.86
N VAL A 50 -4.84 16.22 0.09
CA VAL A 50 -4.95 16.14 -1.36
C VAL A 50 -5.13 14.69 -1.84
N LEU A 51 -5.54 14.53 -3.08
CA LEU A 51 -5.62 13.21 -3.71
C LEU A 51 -4.21 12.69 -4.04
N GLY A 52 -3.86 11.53 -3.47
CA GLY A 52 -2.63 10.82 -3.80
C GLY A 52 -2.77 9.86 -4.99
N GLU A 53 -1.66 9.27 -5.39
CA GLU A 53 -1.61 8.26 -6.44
C GLU A 53 -1.63 6.85 -5.84
N LEU A 54 -2.49 5.98 -6.37
CA LEU A 54 -2.51 4.56 -6.00
C LEU A 54 -1.79 3.73 -7.07
N ILE A 55 -0.73 3.04 -6.68
CA ILE A 55 0.08 2.20 -7.56
C ILE A 55 -0.11 0.73 -7.15
N TRP A 56 -0.64 -0.10 -8.04
CA TRP A 56 -0.77 -1.54 -7.79
C TRP A 56 0.58 -2.26 -7.96
N LEU A 57 0.94 -3.09 -6.99
CA LEU A 57 2.24 -3.81 -6.99
C LEU A 57 2.15 -5.22 -7.56
N ASP A 58 0.97 -5.81 -7.54
CA ASP A 58 0.75 -7.12 -8.11
C ASP A 58 0.51 -6.99 -9.61
N ARG A 59 1.22 -7.77 -10.41
CA ARG A 59 0.91 -7.90 -11.84
C ARG A 59 -0.50 -8.47 -11.95
N GLU A 60 -1.32 -7.89 -12.84
CA GLU A 60 -2.51 -8.59 -13.32
C GLU A 60 -2.04 -9.93 -13.89
N ARG A 61 -2.50 -11.05 -13.31
CA ARG A 61 -2.37 -12.35 -13.96
C ARG A 61 -3.09 -12.20 -15.30
N ARG A 62 -2.33 -12.06 -16.38
CA ARG A 62 -2.84 -12.31 -17.72
C ARG A 62 -3.06 -13.82 -17.79
N GLU A 63 -4.32 -14.22 -17.91
CA GLU A 63 -4.71 -15.56 -18.33
C GLU A 63 -4.34 -15.80 -19.80
#